data_AF-A0A2H5BS82-F1
#
_entry.id   AF-A0A2H5BS82-F1
#
_cell.length_a   1.000
_cell.length_b   1.000
_cell.length_c   1.000
_cell.angle_alpha   90.00
_cell.angle_beta   90.00
_cell.angle_gamma   90.00
#
_symmetry.space_group_name_H-M   'P 1'
#
loop_
_entity.id
_entity.type
_entity.pdbx_description
1 polymer ?
#
loop_
_entity_poly.entity_id
_entity_poly.type
_entity_poly.pdbx_seq_one_letter_code
_entity_poly.pdbx_strand_id
1 'polypeptide(L)'
;MKEIVLKLSEAENVLREWFEAGIAFNLIFGPLHFRKESGLVHLRKCLAKIPLALRPQYYDILEKAFSPRHNILDILFRNNYDYDSLMLRGQLYAYAECLTKNYPKMPLKLLLTAAATPHSVLEPKKIIHAYYKVRTELERNSRQKLNITIVDPTLIALCKLVSERQLTSNLVDIEYGNPQGKMTPFRIHSFDLFTNKYRRLSNEKFSLDQVHGHFISIAHKLALGRDPLNEVSHPLLKDKKYTQWAPILHALCRKHENSSQVEYYKKYSKKFPLKYKHEFDSNSINHQIEKLNKRYCSLFRFLKPSPENFSQNQRNALKTTPPEVMQKMIVYHMIMFYFSLIKNAAWYIKVRDFMISLKMSYPQDYASKLFAFSSGDECMDDTLYNSFNEIFSANPVGLFPWMFSGLLPEPMELMTHYFSNKKNKDIEHIDKKNKSFRNIDLAASVLIIPKFLNNLDRAKGINPSIMVKLPSNNSESCIFYTATGIPKEEGLYLAELFSKGLYIQRNIEESLTMELREIEDLLLGICLLWHESFVGKISLSKFVNILQQNEINDISERTLKARKDKAKYWLMQWPSQLPLIS
;
A
#
# COMPACT_ATOMS: atom_id res chain seq x y z
N MET A 1 16.24 -33.10 -19.83
CA MET A 1 15.22 -32.01 -19.94
C MET A 1 14.26 -32.16 -18.76
N LYS A 2 13.79 -31.06 -18.15
CA LYS A 2 12.76 -31.14 -17.10
C LYS A 2 11.40 -31.38 -17.77
N GLU A 3 10.84 -32.56 -17.57
CA GLU A 3 9.48 -32.90 -17.97
C GLU A 3 8.48 -32.33 -16.96
N ILE A 4 7.36 -31.78 -17.41
CA ILE A 4 6.28 -31.32 -16.53
C ILE A 4 5.05 -32.16 -16.82
N VAL A 5 4.45 -32.76 -15.79
CA VAL A 5 3.24 -33.57 -15.92
C VAL A 5 2.07 -32.80 -15.30
N LEU A 6 1.00 -32.57 -16.07
CA LEU A 6 -0.21 -31.89 -15.62
C LEU A 6 -1.39 -32.85 -15.62
N LYS A 7 -2.24 -32.79 -14.61
CA LYS A 7 -3.55 -33.46 -14.64
C LYS A 7 -4.44 -32.81 -15.69
N LEU A 8 -5.15 -33.60 -16.47
CA LEU A 8 -6.06 -33.11 -17.52
C LEU A 8 -7.11 -32.13 -16.95
N SER A 9 -7.62 -32.40 -15.74
CA SER A 9 -8.60 -31.57 -15.03
C SER A 9 -8.11 -30.17 -14.67
N GLU A 10 -6.79 -30.00 -14.52
CA GLU A 10 -6.16 -28.73 -14.12
C GLU A 10 -5.44 -28.05 -15.29
N ALA A 11 -5.16 -28.81 -16.35
CA ALA A 11 -4.33 -28.38 -17.48
C ALA A 11 -4.82 -27.08 -18.10
N GLU A 12 -6.13 -26.93 -18.36
CA GLU A 12 -6.67 -25.72 -18.97
C GLU A 12 -6.39 -24.46 -18.13
N ASN A 13 -6.65 -24.51 -16.82
CA ASN A 13 -6.43 -23.38 -15.93
C ASN A 13 -4.93 -23.03 -15.79
N VAL A 14 -4.07 -24.04 -15.67
CA VAL A 14 -2.62 -23.85 -15.55
C VAL A 14 -2.04 -23.29 -16.85
N LEU A 15 -2.40 -23.88 -18.00
CA LEU A 15 -1.94 -23.43 -19.31
C LEU A 15 -2.43 -22.01 -19.63
N ARG A 16 -3.67 -21.67 -19.23
CA ARG A 16 -4.21 -20.31 -19.40
C ARG A 16 -3.27 -19.27 -18.81
N GLU A 17 -2.78 -19.49 -17.58
CA GLU A 17 -1.84 -18.58 -16.91
C GLU A 17 -0.51 -18.50 -17.65
N TRP A 18 0.01 -19.63 -18.13
CA TRP A 18 1.25 -19.68 -18.90
C TRP A 18 1.14 -18.87 -20.20
N PHE A 19 0.05 -19.04 -20.96
CA PHE A 19 -0.18 -18.29 -22.19
C PHE A 19 -0.47 -16.81 -21.93
N GLU A 20 -1.22 -16.47 -20.89
CA GLU A 20 -1.49 -15.09 -20.49
C GLU A 20 -0.19 -14.35 -20.16
N ALA A 21 0.72 -15.01 -19.43
CA ALA A 21 2.01 -14.45 -19.09
C ALA A 21 2.94 -14.32 -20.31
N GLY A 22 2.84 -15.24 -21.28
CA GLY A 22 3.51 -15.12 -22.59
C GLY A 22 2.98 -13.96 -23.44
N ILE A 23 1.68 -13.69 -23.39
CA ILE A 23 1.07 -12.51 -24.01
C ILE A 23 1.59 -11.24 -23.32
N ALA A 24 1.55 -11.20 -21.99
CA ALA A 24 2.04 -10.06 -21.20
C ALA A 24 3.52 -9.75 -21.50
N PHE A 25 4.39 -10.76 -21.50
CA PHE A 25 5.80 -10.63 -21.88
C PHE A 25 5.95 -9.93 -23.24
N ASN A 26 5.23 -10.39 -24.26
CA ASN A 26 5.37 -9.83 -25.61
C ASN A 26 4.74 -8.44 -25.75
N LEU A 27 3.71 -8.12 -24.97
CA LEU A 27 3.15 -6.76 -24.91
C LEU A 27 4.11 -5.80 -24.20
N ILE A 28 4.71 -6.20 -23.08
CA ILE A 28 5.67 -5.39 -22.32
C ILE A 28 6.88 -5.03 -23.18
N PHE A 29 7.48 -6.01 -23.85
CA PHE A 29 8.66 -5.79 -24.70
C PHE A 29 8.32 -5.19 -26.08
N GLY A 30 7.05 -5.16 -26.44
CA GLY A 30 6.57 -4.56 -27.67
C GLY A 30 6.90 -5.33 -28.96
N PRO A 31 6.58 -4.74 -30.12
CA PRO A 31 6.78 -5.33 -31.43
C PRO A 31 8.26 -5.37 -31.83
N LEU A 32 8.56 -6.13 -32.88
CA LEU A 32 9.92 -6.45 -33.30
C LEU A 32 10.74 -5.21 -33.72
N HIS A 33 10.13 -4.19 -34.32
CA HIS A 33 10.81 -2.93 -34.65
C HIS A 33 11.23 -2.18 -33.39
N PHE A 34 10.31 -2.02 -32.43
CA PHE A 34 10.58 -1.36 -31.16
C PHE A 34 11.67 -2.06 -30.36
N ARG A 35 11.74 -3.40 -30.37
CA ARG A 35 12.83 -4.15 -29.72
C ARG A 35 14.21 -3.88 -30.32
N LYS A 36 14.29 -3.52 -31.60
CA LYS A 36 15.56 -3.14 -32.26
C LYS A 36 16.00 -1.74 -31.83
N GLU A 37 15.05 -0.82 -31.67
CA GLU A 37 15.29 0.59 -31.36
C GLU A 37 15.47 0.87 -29.86
N SER A 38 14.82 0.09 -28.99
CA SER A 38 14.81 0.25 -27.52
C SER A 38 16.10 -0.11 -26.78
N GLY A 39 17.18 -0.44 -27.50
CA GLY A 39 18.49 -0.81 -26.91
C GLY A 39 18.66 -2.30 -26.58
N LEU A 40 17.60 -3.13 -26.61
CA LEU A 40 17.68 -4.56 -26.27
C LEU A 40 18.68 -5.35 -27.12
N VAL A 41 18.54 -5.23 -28.44
CA VAL A 41 19.42 -5.93 -29.40
C VAL A 41 20.86 -5.43 -29.27
N HIS A 42 21.04 -4.15 -28.96
CA HIS A 42 22.35 -3.54 -28.82
C HIS A 42 23.09 -4.01 -27.56
N LEU A 43 22.40 -4.11 -26.41
CA LEU A 43 22.98 -4.70 -25.20
C LEU A 43 23.50 -6.12 -25.46
N ARG A 44 22.70 -6.96 -26.14
CA ARG A 44 23.10 -8.32 -26.48
C ARG A 44 24.32 -8.36 -27.40
N LYS A 45 24.41 -7.45 -28.37
CA LYS A 45 25.58 -7.32 -29.25
C LYS A 45 26.83 -6.88 -28.47
N CYS A 46 26.70 -5.93 -27.54
CA CYS A 46 27.81 -5.51 -26.68
C CYS A 46 28.32 -6.66 -25.81
N LEU A 47 27.42 -7.42 -25.18
CA LEU A 47 27.78 -8.60 -24.39
C LEU A 47 28.51 -9.68 -25.22
N ALA A 48 28.12 -9.85 -26.49
CA ALA A 48 28.79 -10.80 -27.38
C ALA A 48 30.23 -10.40 -27.72
N LYS A 49 30.56 -9.10 -27.70
CA LYS A 49 31.92 -8.58 -27.94
C LYS A 49 32.85 -8.79 -26.73
N ILE A 50 32.31 -9.10 -25.55
CA ILE A 50 33.10 -9.36 -24.35
C ILE A 50 33.81 -10.72 -24.49
N PRO A 51 35.12 -10.80 -24.22
CA PRO A 51 35.84 -12.07 -24.18
C PRO A 51 35.17 -13.08 -23.24
N LEU A 52 35.12 -14.35 -23.64
CA LEU A 52 34.42 -15.41 -22.90
C LEU A 52 34.84 -15.49 -21.42
N ALA A 53 36.13 -15.32 -21.13
CA ALA A 53 36.68 -15.37 -19.78
C ALA A 53 36.15 -14.26 -18.85
N LEU A 54 35.80 -13.09 -19.41
CA LEU A 54 35.35 -11.92 -18.64
C LEU A 54 33.82 -11.83 -18.54
N ARG A 55 33.07 -12.55 -19.39
CA ARG A 55 31.61 -12.50 -19.41
C ARG A 55 30.94 -12.74 -18.05
N PRO A 56 31.35 -13.72 -17.22
CA PRO A 56 30.71 -13.94 -15.92
C PRO A 56 30.73 -12.69 -15.05
N GLN A 57 31.87 -12.00 -14.97
CA GLN A 57 32.02 -10.77 -14.20
C GLN A 57 31.08 -9.65 -14.68
N TYR A 58 30.96 -9.48 -16.01
CA TYR A 58 30.04 -8.48 -16.57
C TYR A 58 28.56 -8.85 -16.36
N TYR A 59 28.21 -10.13 -16.41
CA TYR A 59 26.86 -10.58 -16.08
C TYR A 59 26.53 -10.29 -14.61
N ASP A 60 27.44 -10.59 -13.68
CA ASP A 60 27.23 -10.31 -12.26
C ASP A 60 27.03 -8.81 -11.99
N ILE A 61 27.79 -7.95 -12.67
CA ILE A 61 27.62 -6.50 -12.57
C ILE A 61 26.27 -6.07 -13.13
N LEU A 62 25.87 -6.56 -14.31
CA LEU A 62 24.60 -6.18 -14.90
C LEU A 62 23.43 -6.73 -14.08
N GLU A 63 23.52 -7.93 -13.52
CA GLU A 63 22.49 -8.46 -12.61
C GLU A 63 22.36 -7.57 -11.37
N LYS A 64 23.48 -7.12 -10.78
CA LYS A 64 23.46 -6.13 -9.70
C LYS A 64 22.89 -4.79 -10.16
N ALA A 65 23.21 -4.34 -11.37
CA ALA A 65 22.73 -3.08 -11.90
C ALA A 65 21.20 -3.10 -12.08
N PHE A 66 20.66 -4.15 -12.69
CA PHE A 66 19.22 -4.31 -12.87
C PHE A 66 18.45 -4.73 -11.60
N SER A 67 19.13 -4.87 -10.46
CA SER A 67 18.51 -5.12 -9.16
C SER A 67 17.78 -3.88 -8.65
N PRO A 68 16.58 -4.01 -8.05
CA PRO A 68 15.86 -2.88 -7.47
C PRO A 68 16.58 -2.23 -6.27
N ARG A 69 17.62 -2.87 -5.71
CA ARG A 69 18.44 -2.35 -4.60
C ARG A 69 19.40 -1.24 -4.99
N HIS A 70 19.82 -1.19 -6.24
CA HIS A 70 21.00 -0.44 -6.62
C HIS A 70 20.70 0.58 -7.70
N ASN A 71 21.47 1.67 -7.68
CA ASN A 71 21.54 2.57 -8.81
C ASN A 71 22.42 1.94 -9.89
N ILE A 72 21.91 1.91 -11.12
CA ILE A 72 22.63 1.35 -12.26
C ILE A 72 23.94 2.11 -12.53
N LEU A 73 23.95 3.44 -12.36
CA LEU A 73 25.17 4.25 -12.51
C LEU A 73 26.19 3.86 -11.47
N ASP A 74 25.82 3.82 -10.20
CA ASP A 74 26.76 3.45 -9.13
C ASP A 74 27.41 2.08 -9.40
N ILE A 75 26.63 1.09 -9.83
CA ILE A 75 27.15 -0.26 -10.11
C ILE A 75 28.04 -0.29 -11.34
N LEU A 76 27.65 0.39 -12.43
CA LEU A 76 28.45 0.43 -13.65
C LEU A 76 29.69 1.32 -13.53
N PHE A 77 29.71 2.25 -12.57
CA PHE A 77 30.83 3.18 -12.39
C PHE A 77 31.78 2.89 -11.21
N ARG A 78 31.36 2.18 -10.16
CA ARG A 78 32.22 1.86 -8.99
C ARG A 78 33.14 0.66 -9.19
N ASN A 79 32.86 -0.22 -10.14
CA ASN A 79 33.71 -1.39 -10.37
C ASN A 79 34.93 -0.99 -11.21
N ASN A 80 36.11 -1.00 -10.59
CA ASN A 80 37.39 -0.71 -11.24
C ASN A 80 37.68 -1.76 -12.31
N TYR A 81 37.74 -1.32 -13.56
CA TYR A 81 38.18 -2.10 -14.71
C TYR A 81 39.37 -1.41 -15.38
N ASP A 82 40.25 -2.20 -16.01
CA ASP A 82 41.40 -1.73 -16.79
C ASP A 82 41.02 -0.76 -17.93
N TYR A 83 41.97 0.06 -18.37
CA TYR A 83 41.79 1.21 -19.28
C TYR A 83 41.10 0.87 -20.63
N ASP A 84 41.32 -0.32 -21.21
CA ASP A 84 40.67 -0.77 -22.45
C ASP A 84 39.14 -1.02 -22.30
N SER A 85 38.64 -1.10 -21.08
CA SER A 85 37.23 -1.30 -20.76
C SER A 85 36.35 -0.05 -20.87
N LEU A 86 36.95 1.15 -21.00
CA LEU A 86 36.25 2.44 -20.91
C LEU A 86 35.22 2.64 -22.04
N MET A 87 35.55 2.28 -23.28
CA MET A 87 34.62 2.39 -24.42
C MET A 87 33.46 1.39 -24.31
N LEU A 88 33.75 0.16 -23.89
CA LEU A 88 32.74 -0.86 -23.63
C LEU A 88 31.83 -0.45 -22.46
N ARG A 89 32.38 0.17 -21.41
CA ARG A 89 31.64 0.72 -20.27
C ARG A 89 30.70 1.83 -20.70
N GLY A 90 31.15 2.78 -21.52
CA GLY A 90 30.30 3.83 -22.07
C GLY A 90 29.13 3.28 -22.88
N GLN A 91 29.37 2.23 -23.68
CA GLN A 91 28.31 1.55 -24.44
C GLN A 91 27.34 0.78 -23.54
N LEU A 92 27.85 -0.01 -22.59
CA LEU A 92 27.02 -0.74 -21.63
C LEU A 92 26.17 0.21 -20.79
N TYR A 93 26.76 1.34 -20.39
CA TYR A 93 26.05 2.41 -19.70
C TYR A 93 24.91 2.98 -20.55
N ALA A 94 25.21 3.45 -21.76
CA ALA A 94 24.21 4.04 -22.65
C ALA A 94 23.04 3.07 -22.92
N TYR A 95 23.33 1.78 -23.13
CA TYR A 95 22.29 0.78 -23.34
C TYR A 95 21.54 0.41 -22.06
N ALA A 96 22.20 0.30 -20.91
CA ALA A 96 21.51 0.06 -19.64
C ALA A 96 20.56 1.22 -19.28
N GLU A 97 21.00 2.47 -19.49
CA GLU A 97 20.16 3.66 -19.28
C GLU A 97 18.99 3.71 -20.27
N CYS A 98 19.22 3.38 -21.54
CA CYS A 98 18.14 3.28 -22.53
C CYS A 98 17.10 2.23 -22.11
N LEU A 99 17.56 1.07 -21.65
CA LEU A 99 16.69 -0.03 -21.23
C LEU A 99 15.87 0.31 -19.99
N THR A 100 16.40 1.06 -19.03
CA THR A 100 15.64 1.41 -17.82
C THR A 100 14.57 2.44 -18.09
N LYS A 101 14.78 3.34 -19.06
CA LYS A 101 13.77 4.29 -19.52
C LYS A 101 12.58 3.57 -20.19
N ASN A 102 12.88 2.56 -21.00
CA ASN A 102 11.90 1.80 -21.79
C ASN A 102 11.24 0.64 -21.03
N TYR A 103 11.98 -0.02 -20.15
CA TYR A 103 11.61 -1.24 -19.43
C TYR A 103 12.01 -1.14 -17.95
N PRO A 104 11.37 -0.25 -17.17
CA PRO A 104 11.76 -0.01 -15.80
C PRO A 104 11.65 -1.30 -14.98
N LYS A 105 12.72 -1.59 -14.23
CA LYS A 105 12.76 -2.65 -13.21
C LYS A 105 12.57 -4.08 -13.75
N MET A 106 12.89 -4.30 -15.02
CA MET A 106 12.93 -5.64 -15.62
C MET A 106 14.24 -6.37 -15.28
N PRO A 107 14.19 -7.66 -14.94
CA PRO A 107 15.40 -8.43 -14.68
C PRO A 107 16.20 -8.65 -15.96
N LEU A 108 17.53 -8.62 -15.86
CA LEU A 108 18.45 -8.79 -16.99
C LEU A 108 18.13 -10.03 -17.82
N LYS A 109 17.84 -11.17 -17.19
CA LYS A 109 17.48 -12.43 -17.86
C LYS A 109 16.30 -12.27 -18.82
N LEU A 110 15.26 -11.51 -18.45
CA LEU A 110 14.12 -11.26 -19.32
C LEU A 110 14.49 -10.31 -20.47
N LEU A 111 15.28 -9.27 -20.20
CA LEU A 111 15.80 -8.37 -21.23
C LEU A 111 16.59 -9.14 -22.29
N LEU A 112 17.48 -10.03 -21.87
CA LEU A 112 18.27 -10.87 -22.79
C LEU A 112 17.41 -11.88 -23.57
N THR A 113 16.36 -12.41 -22.94
CA THR A 113 15.38 -13.30 -23.58
C THR A 113 14.56 -12.55 -24.64
N ALA A 114 14.18 -11.30 -24.37
CA ALA A 114 13.49 -10.43 -25.33
C ALA A 114 14.43 -9.97 -26.45
N ALA A 115 15.70 -9.71 -26.14
CA ALA A 115 16.73 -9.32 -27.09
C ALA A 115 17.13 -10.45 -28.06
N ALA A 116 16.82 -11.71 -27.74
CA ALA A 116 17.12 -12.89 -28.54
C ALA A 116 16.34 -13.01 -29.86
N THR A 117 15.73 -11.94 -30.36
CA THR A 117 14.86 -11.96 -31.54
C THR A 117 15.70 -12.22 -32.81
N PRO A 118 15.34 -13.12 -33.76
CA PRO A 118 14.11 -13.92 -33.89
C PRO A 118 14.23 -15.38 -33.36
N HIS A 119 15.14 -15.63 -32.42
CA HIS A 119 15.47 -16.94 -31.85
C HIS A 119 14.93 -17.14 -30.43
N SER A 120 14.13 -16.22 -29.90
CA SER A 120 13.60 -16.35 -28.55
C SER A 120 12.58 -17.49 -28.49
N VAL A 121 12.66 -18.32 -27.44
CA VAL A 121 11.65 -19.36 -27.19
C VAL A 121 10.28 -18.77 -26.87
N LEU A 122 10.23 -17.51 -26.40
CA LEU A 122 9.00 -16.79 -26.05
C LEU A 122 8.46 -15.92 -27.19
N GLU A 123 8.93 -16.11 -28.43
CA GLU A 123 8.37 -15.39 -29.56
C GLU A 123 6.93 -15.80 -29.86
N PRO A 124 6.06 -14.86 -30.30
CA PRO A 124 4.65 -15.17 -30.55
C PRO A 124 4.43 -16.34 -31.51
N LYS A 125 5.26 -16.49 -32.54
CA LYS A 125 5.21 -17.64 -33.47
C LYS A 125 5.47 -18.99 -32.78
N LYS A 126 6.38 -19.01 -31.79
CA LYS A 126 6.70 -20.21 -30.99
C LYS A 126 5.57 -20.50 -30.00
N ILE A 127 5.00 -19.47 -29.40
CA ILE A 127 3.83 -19.58 -28.50
C ILE A 127 2.62 -20.15 -29.24
N ILE A 128 2.29 -19.66 -30.44
CA ILE A 128 1.19 -20.22 -31.26
C ILE A 128 1.45 -21.69 -31.61
N HIS A 129 2.69 -22.03 -31.99
CA HIS A 129 3.07 -23.41 -32.30
C HIS A 129 2.87 -24.33 -31.10
N ALA A 130 3.33 -23.90 -29.93
CA ALA A 130 3.14 -24.62 -28.67
C ALA A 130 1.65 -24.78 -28.32
N TYR A 131 0.84 -23.74 -28.52
CA TYR A 131 -0.61 -23.78 -28.34
C TYR A 131 -1.27 -24.87 -29.19
N TYR A 132 -0.98 -24.94 -30.49
CA TYR A 132 -1.60 -25.93 -31.35
C TYR A 132 -1.16 -27.37 -31.04
N LYS A 133 0.07 -27.57 -30.56
CA LYS A 133 0.51 -28.88 -30.06
C LYS A 133 -0.34 -29.32 -28.87
N VAL A 134 -0.42 -28.47 -27.85
CA VAL A 134 -1.16 -28.76 -26.62
C VAL A 134 -2.64 -28.94 -26.89
N ARG A 135 -3.23 -28.08 -27.73
CA ARG A 135 -4.63 -28.21 -28.13
C ARG A 135 -4.92 -29.55 -28.80
N THR A 136 -4.03 -30.00 -29.68
CA THR A 136 -4.18 -31.29 -30.34
C THR A 136 -4.09 -32.44 -29.34
N GLU A 137 -3.23 -32.34 -28.33
CA GLU A 137 -3.18 -33.30 -27.22
C GLU A 137 -4.44 -33.27 -26.35
N LEU A 138 -4.92 -32.08 -25.97
CA LEU A 138 -6.15 -31.92 -25.17
C LEU A 138 -7.36 -32.53 -25.88
N GLU A 139 -7.52 -32.28 -27.18
CA GLU A 139 -8.61 -32.85 -27.99
C GLU A 139 -8.50 -34.39 -28.08
N ARG A 140 -7.28 -34.93 -28.30
CA ARG A 140 -7.02 -36.37 -28.42
C ARG A 140 -7.20 -37.12 -27.09
N ASN A 141 -6.84 -36.51 -25.96
CA ASN A 141 -6.82 -37.14 -24.64
C ASN A 141 -8.17 -37.13 -23.92
N SER A 142 -9.22 -36.53 -24.52
CA SER A 142 -10.58 -36.46 -23.97
C SER A 142 -11.23 -37.81 -23.65
N ARG A 143 -10.64 -38.95 -24.02
CA ARG A 143 -11.23 -40.29 -23.82
C ARG A 143 -10.40 -41.28 -23.00
N GLN A 144 -9.10 -41.10 -22.74
CA GLN A 144 -8.26 -42.18 -22.16
C GLN A 144 -7.05 -41.79 -21.27
N LYS A 145 -6.60 -40.52 -21.18
CA LYS A 145 -5.43 -40.15 -20.36
C LYS A 145 -5.78 -39.14 -19.26
N LEU A 146 -5.41 -39.45 -18.02
CA LEU A 146 -5.57 -38.56 -16.86
C LEU A 146 -4.54 -37.42 -16.82
N ASN A 147 -3.39 -37.59 -17.50
CA ASN A 147 -2.27 -36.64 -17.44
C ASN A 147 -1.76 -36.23 -18.84
N ILE A 148 -1.22 -35.03 -18.95
CA ILE A 148 -0.52 -34.46 -20.11
C ILE A 148 0.94 -34.23 -19.75
N THR A 149 1.84 -34.70 -20.60
CA THR A 149 3.28 -34.47 -20.48
C THR A 149 3.72 -33.30 -21.33
N ILE A 150 4.34 -32.30 -20.71
CA ILE A 150 4.85 -31.10 -21.36
C ILE A 150 6.37 -31.19 -21.50
N VAL A 151 6.82 -31.27 -22.76
CA VAL A 151 8.25 -31.24 -23.14
C VAL A 151 8.60 -30.04 -24.04
N ASP A 152 7.61 -29.28 -24.52
CA ASP A 152 7.88 -28.16 -25.41
C ASP A 152 8.68 -27.06 -24.69
N PRO A 153 9.85 -26.64 -25.21
CA PRO A 153 10.68 -25.63 -24.57
C PRO A 153 9.98 -24.29 -24.32
N THR A 154 9.01 -23.93 -25.18
CA THR A 154 8.21 -22.71 -25.04
C THR A 154 7.32 -22.79 -23.82
N LEU A 155 6.63 -23.92 -23.62
CA LEU A 155 5.74 -24.12 -22.48
C LEU A 155 6.52 -24.20 -21.17
N ILE A 156 7.69 -24.84 -21.16
CA ILE A 156 8.58 -24.85 -20.00
C ILE A 156 9.04 -23.42 -19.66
N ALA A 157 9.36 -22.60 -20.66
CA ALA A 157 9.73 -21.21 -20.45
C ALA A 157 8.56 -20.36 -19.92
N LEU A 158 7.35 -20.56 -20.44
CA LEU A 158 6.14 -19.90 -19.93
C LEU A 158 5.80 -20.33 -18.50
N CYS A 159 5.94 -21.62 -18.20
CA CYS A 159 5.78 -22.15 -16.84
C CYS A 159 6.73 -21.47 -15.87
N LYS A 160 8.03 -21.38 -16.21
CA LYS A 160 9.03 -20.67 -15.39
C LYS A 160 8.70 -19.20 -15.20
N LEU A 161 8.20 -18.54 -16.25
CA LEU A 161 7.85 -17.13 -16.20
C LEU A 161 6.74 -16.87 -15.16
N VAL A 162 5.76 -17.77 -15.05
CA VAL A 162 4.70 -17.73 -14.02
C VAL A 162 5.20 -18.19 -12.65
N SER A 163 5.84 -19.36 -12.55
CA SER A 163 6.22 -19.94 -11.26
C SER A 163 7.28 -19.13 -10.52
N GLU A 164 8.21 -18.52 -11.26
CA GLU A 164 9.23 -17.62 -10.72
C GLU A 164 8.76 -16.15 -10.70
N ARG A 165 7.53 -15.87 -11.17
CA ARG A 165 6.91 -14.51 -11.20
C ARG A 165 7.81 -13.47 -11.87
N GLN A 166 8.52 -13.87 -12.93
CA GLN A 166 9.67 -13.12 -13.47
C GLN A 166 9.30 -11.71 -13.96
N LEU A 167 8.05 -11.49 -14.38
CA LEU A 167 7.56 -10.19 -14.87
C LEU A 167 7.33 -9.16 -13.76
N THR A 168 7.25 -9.60 -12.49
CA THR A 168 6.85 -8.74 -11.36
C THR A 168 7.83 -8.83 -10.18
N SER A 169 8.60 -9.91 -10.06
CA SER A 169 9.50 -10.18 -8.93
C SER A 169 10.63 -9.17 -8.77
N ASN A 170 11.04 -8.48 -9.83
CA ASN A 170 12.16 -7.52 -9.81
C ASN A 170 11.69 -6.07 -9.66
N LEU A 171 10.38 -5.82 -9.51
CA LEU A 171 9.82 -4.49 -9.34
C LEU A 171 10.14 -3.88 -7.97
N VAL A 172 10.31 -4.74 -6.97
CA VAL A 172 10.61 -4.42 -5.58
C VAL A 172 11.42 -5.55 -4.97
N ASP A 173 12.26 -5.20 -4.03
CA ASP A 173 12.91 -6.17 -3.15
C ASP A 173 12.74 -5.74 -1.68
N ILE A 174 12.85 -6.69 -0.75
CA ILE A 174 12.66 -6.42 0.67
C ILE A 174 13.84 -6.99 1.45
N GLU A 175 14.46 -6.15 2.26
CA GLU A 175 15.51 -6.52 3.19
C GLU A 175 14.97 -6.45 4.61
N TYR A 176 14.85 -7.59 5.26
CA TYR A 176 14.46 -7.67 6.67
C TYR A 176 15.70 -7.58 7.56
N GLY A 177 15.69 -6.63 8.50
CA GLY A 177 16.75 -6.48 9.48
C GLY A 177 16.50 -7.29 10.74
N ASN A 178 17.52 -7.36 11.59
CA ASN A 178 17.41 -7.99 12.90
C ASN A 178 16.52 -7.13 13.83
N PRO A 179 15.75 -7.76 14.74
CA PRO A 179 14.97 -7.03 15.74
C PRO A 179 15.82 -6.06 16.57
N GLN A 180 15.28 -4.88 16.82
CA GLN A 180 15.82 -3.81 17.66
C GLN A 180 14.86 -3.57 18.82
N GLY A 181 15.08 -4.28 19.94
CA GLY A 181 14.16 -4.24 21.07
C GLY A 181 12.81 -4.87 20.73
N LYS A 182 11.73 -4.07 20.79
CA LYS A 182 10.35 -4.51 20.49
C LYS A 182 9.94 -4.31 19.03
N MET A 183 10.85 -3.83 18.18
CA MET A 183 10.57 -3.52 16.79
C MET A 183 11.47 -4.32 15.85
N THR A 184 10.96 -4.68 14.69
CA THR A 184 11.70 -5.33 13.62
C THR A 184 11.71 -4.43 12.39
N PRO A 185 12.89 -3.97 11.92
CA PRO A 185 12.99 -3.12 10.75
C PRO A 185 12.94 -3.94 9.46
N PHE A 186 12.36 -3.37 8.42
CA PHE A 186 12.53 -3.84 7.05
C PHE A 186 12.61 -2.67 6.06
N ARG A 187 13.39 -2.86 5.00
CA ARG A 187 13.61 -1.88 3.95
C ARG A 187 12.99 -2.38 2.66
N ILE A 188 12.25 -1.50 2.00
CA ILE A 188 11.69 -1.77 0.68
C ILE A 188 12.60 -1.09 -0.34
N HIS A 189 13.18 -1.91 -1.18
CA HIS A 189 14.12 -1.52 -2.21
C HIS A 189 13.38 -1.36 -3.54
N SER A 190 13.39 -0.14 -4.02
CA SER A 190 13.19 0.21 -5.43
C SER A 190 13.88 1.55 -5.59
N PHE A 191 15.14 1.50 -6.03
CA PHE A 191 16.12 2.57 -5.92
C PHE A 191 15.55 3.97 -6.24
N ASP A 192 14.87 4.13 -7.37
CA ASP A 192 14.35 5.42 -7.84
C ASP A 192 13.16 5.98 -7.02
N LEU A 193 12.56 5.18 -6.14
CA LEU A 193 11.36 5.54 -5.37
C LEU A 193 11.64 5.74 -3.89
N PHE A 194 12.36 4.82 -3.25
CA PHE A 194 12.50 4.81 -1.79
C PHE A 194 13.81 5.43 -1.27
N THR A 195 14.55 6.14 -2.13
CA THR A 195 15.85 6.75 -1.79
C THR A 195 15.92 8.24 -2.13
N ASN A 196 16.75 9.00 -1.40
CA ASN A 196 16.94 10.45 -1.59
C ASN A 196 18.26 10.80 -2.34
N LYS A 197 18.91 9.81 -2.96
CA LYS A 197 20.32 9.91 -3.37
C LYS A 197 20.57 10.81 -4.60
N TYR A 198 19.57 11.00 -5.47
CA TYR A 198 19.75 11.72 -6.76
C TYR A 198 18.74 12.82 -7.08
N ARG A 199 17.70 12.98 -6.25
CA ARG A 199 17.02 14.26 -6.12
C ARG A 199 17.33 14.70 -4.71
N ARG A 200 18.06 15.80 -4.50
CA ARG A 200 18.12 16.45 -3.18
C ARG A 200 16.73 17.01 -2.87
N LEU A 201 15.77 16.14 -2.60
CA LEU A 201 14.53 16.54 -1.99
C LEU A 201 14.90 16.74 -0.53
N SER A 202 14.72 17.97 -0.02
CA SER A 202 14.70 18.15 1.44
C SER A 202 13.70 17.15 2.01
N ASN A 203 13.89 16.68 3.25
CA ASN A 203 12.95 15.75 3.89
C ASN A 203 11.50 16.26 3.81
N GLU A 204 11.30 17.58 3.76
CA GLU A 204 10.02 18.27 3.54
C GLU A 204 9.34 17.94 2.19
N LYS A 205 10.10 17.57 1.16
CA LYS A 205 9.60 17.28 -0.19
C LYS A 205 9.43 15.78 -0.48
N PHE A 206 10.00 14.90 0.33
CA PHE A 206 9.83 13.46 0.16
C PHE A 206 8.62 12.97 0.96
N SER A 207 7.57 12.53 0.26
CA SER A 207 6.38 11.94 0.89
C SER A 207 6.13 10.54 0.35
N LEU A 208 5.72 9.63 1.25
CA LEU A 208 5.13 8.36 0.84
C LEU A 208 3.75 8.62 0.27
N ASP A 209 3.49 8.09 -0.92
CA ASP A 209 2.26 8.33 -1.67
C ASP A 209 1.69 7.03 -2.27
N GLN A 210 0.70 7.18 -3.15
CA GLN A 210 0.04 6.05 -3.79
C GLN A 210 0.94 5.28 -4.75
N VAL A 211 1.96 5.91 -5.35
CA VAL A 211 2.96 5.22 -6.16
C VAL A 211 3.78 4.29 -5.26
N HIS A 212 4.26 4.79 -4.12
CA HIS A 212 4.96 3.96 -3.13
C HIS A 212 4.06 2.81 -2.67
N GLY A 213 2.82 3.12 -2.26
CA GLY A 213 1.84 2.12 -1.83
C GLY A 213 1.55 1.04 -2.87
N HIS A 214 1.57 1.36 -4.17
CA HIS A 214 1.44 0.38 -5.26
C HIS A 214 2.59 -0.63 -5.27
N PHE A 215 3.84 -0.17 -5.19
CA PHE A 215 5.00 -1.05 -5.16
C PHE A 215 5.08 -1.89 -3.88
N ILE A 216 4.65 -1.34 -2.73
CA ILE A 216 4.53 -2.13 -1.49
C ILE A 216 3.43 -3.18 -1.62
N SER A 217 2.31 -2.85 -2.25
CA SER A 217 1.24 -3.81 -2.53
C SER A 217 1.72 -4.98 -3.40
N ILE A 218 2.52 -4.70 -4.43
CA ILE A 218 3.19 -5.76 -5.23
C ILE A 218 4.05 -6.65 -4.32
N ALA A 219 4.87 -6.04 -3.44
CA ALA A 219 5.73 -6.77 -2.52
C ALA A 219 4.92 -7.68 -1.57
N HIS A 220 3.83 -7.15 -1.01
CA HIS A 220 2.90 -7.87 -0.16
C HIS A 220 2.29 -9.09 -0.88
N LYS A 221 1.83 -8.92 -2.13
CA LYS A 221 1.27 -10.02 -2.93
C LYS A 221 2.30 -11.11 -3.22
N LEU A 222 3.53 -10.71 -3.55
CA LEU A 222 4.64 -11.64 -3.76
C LEU A 222 4.96 -12.43 -2.48
N ALA A 223 4.94 -11.80 -1.31
CA ALA A 223 5.13 -12.46 -0.02
C ALA A 223 4.03 -13.50 0.26
N LEU A 224 2.76 -13.18 -0.10
CA LEU A 224 1.64 -14.13 -0.05
C LEU A 224 1.70 -15.24 -1.10
N GLY A 225 2.74 -15.30 -1.94
CA GLY A 225 2.88 -16.25 -3.04
C GLY A 225 1.90 -16.01 -4.20
N ARG A 226 1.24 -14.86 -4.26
CA ARG A 226 0.32 -14.49 -5.35
C ARG A 226 1.10 -13.81 -6.48
N ASP A 227 0.64 -13.94 -7.72
CA ASP A 227 1.22 -13.20 -8.85
C ASP A 227 0.50 -11.85 -9.02
N PRO A 228 1.19 -10.71 -8.80
CA PRO A 228 0.63 -9.37 -9.00
C PRO A 228 0.09 -9.13 -10.42
N LEU A 229 0.59 -9.87 -11.42
CA LEU A 229 0.15 -9.73 -12.82
C LEU A 229 -1.34 -10.07 -13.03
N ASN A 230 -1.90 -10.89 -12.13
CA ASN A 230 -3.31 -11.28 -12.17
C ASN A 230 -4.27 -10.14 -11.83
N GLU A 231 -3.80 -9.08 -11.17
CA GLU A 231 -4.61 -7.91 -10.80
C GLU A 231 -4.62 -6.83 -11.89
N VAL A 232 -3.77 -6.97 -12.91
CA VAL A 232 -3.76 -6.03 -14.04
C VAL A 232 -5.08 -6.19 -14.81
N SER A 233 -5.73 -5.07 -15.13
CA SER A 233 -7.00 -5.04 -15.86
C SER A 233 -6.91 -5.60 -17.29
N HIS A 234 -8.06 -6.02 -17.81
CA HIS A 234 -8.26 -6.54 -19.17
C HIS A 234 -7.49 -7.84 -19.49
N PRO A 235 -7.56 -8.88 -18.64
CA PRO A 235 -6.99 -10.19 -18.99
C PRO A 235 -7.62 -10.71 -20.29
N LEU A 236 -6.82 -11.40 -21.11
CA LEU A 236 -7.21 -11.76 -22.46
C LEU A 236 -7.77 -13.17 -22.56
N LEU A 237 -7.26 -14.11 -21.75
CA LEU A 237 -7.65 -15.53 -21.75
C LEU A 237 -8.53 -15.91 -20.55
N LYS A 238 -8.68 -15.02 -19.56
CA LYS A 238 -9.58 -15.25 -18.40
C LYS A 238 -11.01 -15.46 -18.91
N ASP A 239 -11.69 -16.43 -18.31
CA ASP A 239 -13.07 -16.83 -18.62
C ASP A 239 -13.29 -17.31 -20.06
N LYS A 240 -12.21 -17.63 -20.79
CA LYS A 240 -12.26 -18.20 -22.15
C LYS A 240 -11.76 -19.62 -22.16
N LYS A 241 -12.46 -20.48 -22.91
CA LYS A 241 -12.03 -21.85 -23.14
C LYS A 241 -10.77 -21.87 -24.01
N TYR A 242 -9.94 -22.90 -23.86
CA TYR A 242 -8.71 -23.05 -24.65
C TYR A 242 -8.95 -22.95 -26.16
N THR A 243 -10.11 -23.41 -26.67
CA THR A 243 -10.49 -23.30 -28.09
C THR A 243 -10.65 -21.87 -28.60
N GLN A 244 -10.82 -20.88 -27.71
CA GLN A 244 -11.03 -19.48 -28.04
C GLN A 244 -9.74 -18.65 -27.99
N TRP A 245 -8.59 -19.25 -27.65
CA TRP A 245 -7.33 -18.51 -27.47
C TRP A 245 -6.63 -18.21 -28.81
N ALA A 246 -6.85 -19.03 -29.84
CA ALA A 246 -6.12 -18.92 -31.11
C ALA A 246 -6.18 -17.53 -31.76
N PRO A 247 -7.35 -16.86 -31.90
CA PRO A 247 -7.41 -15.54 -32.53
C PRO A 247 -6.59 -14.48 -31.77
N ILE A 248 -6.48 -14.60 -30.45
CA ILE A 248 -5.71 -13.68 -29.59
C ILE A 248 -4.21 -13.90 -29.80
N LEU A 249 -3.77 -15.16 -29.84
CA LEU A 249 -2.38 -15.50 -30.07
C LEU A 249 -1.94 -15.10 -31.50
N HIS A 250 -2.81 -15.28 -32.50
CA HIS A 250 -2.55 -14.80 -33.86
C HIS A 250 -2.50 -13.27 -33.94
N ALA A 251 -3.40 -12.56 -33.25
CA ALA A 251 -3.35 -11.11 -33.15
C ALA A 251 -2.05 -10.62 -32.50
N LEU A 252 -1.57 -11.30 -31.45
CA LEU A 252 -0.28 -11.00 -30.83
C LEU A 252 0.87 -11.16 -31.82
N CYS A 253 0.91 -12.26 -32.58
CA CYS A 253 1.98 -12.51 -33.53
C CYS A 253 1.96 -11.53 -34.71
N ARG A 254 0.78 -11.22 -35.25
CA ARG A 254 0.63 -10.22 -36.30
C ARG A 254 1.08 -8.83 -35.83
N LYS A 255 0.65 -8.42 -34.63
CA LYS A 255 1.08 -7.15 -34.01
C LYS A 255 2.58 -7.12 -33.77
N HIS A 256 3.16 -8.23 -33.33
CA HIS A 256 4.61 -8.34 -33.08
C HIS A 256 5.45 -8.20 -34.34
N GLU A 257 5.03 -8.84 -35.44
CA GLU A 257 5.73 -8.76 -36.73
C GLU A 257 5.41 -7.48 -37.51
N ASN A 258 4.40 -6.70 -37.08
CA ASN A 258 3.86 -5.55 -37.81
C ASN A 258 3.44 -5.89 -39.25
N SER A 259 2.86 -7.07 -39.45
CA SER A 259 2.49 -7.57 -40.78
C SER A 259 1.04 -7.24 -41.15
N SER A 260 0.79 -6.98 -42.44
CA SER A 260 -0.57 -6.86 -42.96
C SER A 260 -1.33 -8.19 -42.85
N GLN A 261 -2.65 -8.15 -42.95
CA GLN A 261 -3.48 -9.36 -42.95
C GLN A 261 -3.08 -10.33 -44.07
N VAL A 262 -2.85 -9.81 -45.27
CA VAL A 262 -2.51 -10.60 -46.46
C VAL A 262 -1.15 -11.25 -46.30
N GLU A 263 -0.14 -10.51 -45.84
CA GLU A 263 1.20 -11.03 -45.56
C GLU A 263 1.17 -12.13 -44.51
N TYR A 264 0.45 -11.89 -43.41
CA TYR A 264 0.37 -12.83 -42.31
C TYR A 264 -0.29 -14.15 -42.76
N TYR A 265 -1.42 -14.07 -43.45
CA TYR A 265 -2.11 -15.25 -43.96
C TYR A 265 -1.24 -16.02 -44.97
N LYS A 266 -0.59 -15.34 -45.93
CA LYS A 266 0.33 -15.98 -46.88
C LYS A 266 1.48 -16.72 -46.18
N LYS A 267 2.05 -16.12 -45.13
CA LYS A 267 3.21 -16.66 -44.41
C LYS A 267 2.87 -17.85 -43.49
N TYR A 268 1.67 -17.85 -42.90
CA TYR A 268 1.32 -18.75 -41.80
C TYR A 268 0.23 -19.77 -42.10
N SER A 269 -0.64 -19.55 -43.09
CA SER A 269 -1.77 -20.46 -43.41
C SER A 269 -1.37 -21.91 -43.69
N LYS A 270 -0.14 -22.14 -44.20
CA LYS A 270 0.40 -23.48 -44.49
C LYS A 270 1.19 -24.09 -43.33
N LYS A 271 1.48 -23.33 -42.26
CA LYS A 271 2.37 -23.76 -41.15
C LYS A 271 1.62 -24.38 -39.97
N PHE A 272 0.29 -24.31 -39.98
CA PHE A 272 -0.56 -24.77 -38.88
C PHE A 272 -1.56 -25.83 -39.36
N PRO A 273 -2.10 -26.66 -38.46
CA PRO A 273 -2.98 -27.76 -38.86
C PRO A 273 -4.21 -27.26 -39.63
N LEU A 274 -4.50 -27.86 -40.79
CA LEU A 274 -5.59 -27.46 -41.70
C LEU A 274 -6.96 -27.40 -41.02
N LYS A 275 -7.22 -28.27 -40.03
CA LYS A 275 -8.48 -28.29 -39.27
C LYS A 275 -8.78 -26.98 -38.53
N TYR A 276 -7.76 -26.17 -38.22
CA TYR A 276 -7.92 -24.90 -37.51
C TYR A 276 -7.85 -23.67 -38.43
N LYS A 277 -7.89 -23.85 -39.75
CA LYS A 277 -7.75 -22.75 -40.71
C LYS A 277 -8.80 -21.65 -40.55
N HIS A 278 -10.00 -22.00 -40.07
CA HIS A 278 -11.09 -21.04 -39.80
C HIS A 278 -10.73 -20.03 -38.69
N GLU A 279 -9.76 -20.33 -37.83
CA GLU A 279 -9.32 -19.45 -36.73
C GLU A 279 -8.38 -18.32 -37.20
N PHE A 280 -7.99 -18.35 -38.48
CA PHE A 280 -7.28 -17.28 -39.16
C PHE A 280 -8.20 -16.19 -39.69
N ASP A 281 -9.49 -16.20 -39.33
CA ASP A 281 -10.43 -15.16 -39.70
C ASP A 281 -9.92 -13.77 -39.30
N SER A 282 -9.86 -12.89 -40.29
CA SER A 282 -9.25 -11.57 -40.14
C SER A 282 -10.05 -10.64 -39.26
N ASN A 283 -11.37 -10.74 -39.31
CA ASN A 283 -12.26 -9.89 -38.54
C ASN A 283 -12.11 -10.20 -37.05
N SER A 284 -12.08 -11.50 -36.72
CA SER A 284 -11.78 -11.97 -35.36
C SER A 284 -10.41 -11.50 -34.88
N ILE A 285 -9.36 -11.63 -35.69
CA ILE A 285 -7.99 -11.19 -35.33
C ILE A 285 -7.92 -9.67 -35.13
N ASN A 286 -8.52 -8.88 -36.02
CA ASN A 286 -8.53 -7.41 -35.93
C ASN A 286 -9.19 -6.94 -34.63
N HIS A 287 -10.33 -7.53 -34.26
CA HIS A 287 -11.00 -7.22 -33.00
C HIS A 287 -10.14 -7.53 -31.76
N GLN A 288 -9.30 -8.58 -31.80
CA GLN A 288 -8.39 -8.87 -30.68
C GLN A 288 -7.20 -7.88 -30.61
N ILE A 289 -6.79 -7.25 -31.72
CA ILE A 289 -5.69 -6.26 -31.70
C ILE A 289 -6.05 -5.05 -30.82
N GLU A 290 -7.30 -4.58 -30.88
CA GLU A 290 -7.78 -3.50 -30.00
C GLU A 290 -7.73 -3.90 -28.51
N LYS A 291 -8.12 -5.13 -28.19
CA LYS A 291 -8.04 -5.67 -26.82
C LYS A 291 -6.60 -5.80 -26.34
N LEU A 292 -5.68 -6.22 -27.21
CA LEU A 292 -4.24 -6.25 -26.93
C LEU A 292 -3.69 -4.84 -26.65
N ASN A 293 -4.18 -3.79 -27.35
CA ASN A 293 -3.80 -2.41 -27.07
C ASN A 293 -4.29 -1.96 -25.67
N LYS A 294 -5.54 -2.27 -25.31
CA LYS A 294 -6.06 -1.98 -23.96
C LYS A 294 -5.24 -2.68 -22.88
N ARG A 295 -4.94 -3.97 -23.05
CA ARG A 295 -4.10 -4.74 -22.12
C ARG A 295 -2.68 -4.18 -22.02
N TYR A 296 -2.08 -3.77 -23.14
CA TYR A 296 -0.77 -3.11 -23.15
C TYR A 296 -0.76 -1.84 -22.28
N CYS A 297 -1.76 -0.96 -22.43
CA CYS A 297 -1.87 0.26 -21.63
C CYS A 297 -2.01 -0.06 -20.12
N SER A 298 -2.79 -1.07 -19.75
CA SER A 298 -2.92 -1.50 -18.35
C SER A 298 -1.62 -2.06 -17.78
N LEU A 299 -0.90 -2.88 -18.54
CA LEU A 299 0.41 -3.40 -18.14
C LEU A 299 1.43 -2.27 -17.97
N PHE A 300 1.44 -1.31 -18.89
CA PHE A 300 2.34 -0.16 -18.80
C PHE A 300 2.06 0.70 -17.57
N ARG A 301 0.79 1.02 -17.29
CA ARG A 301 0.38 1.75 -16.07
C ARG A 301 0.76 0.98 -14.79
N PHE A 302 0.65 -0.35 -14.80
CA PHE A 302 1.02 -1.19 -13.67
C PHE A 302 2.53 -1.18 -13.40
N LEU A 303 3.36 -1.23 -14.44
CA LEU A 303 4.82 -1.28 -14.32
C LEU A 303 5.46 0.10 -14.08
N LYS A 304 4.89 1.15 -14.67
CA LYS A 304 5.37 2.53 -14.61
C LYS A 304 4.21 3.48 -14.25
N PRO A 305 3.65 3.38 -13.03
CA PRO A 305 2.54 4.21 -12.63
C PRO A 305 2.97 5.68 -12.44
N SER A 306 2.07 6.60 -12.74
CA SER A 306 2.17 8.02 -12.40
C SER A 306 1.17 8.38 -11.29
N PRO A 307 1.38 9.47 -10.53
CA PRO A 307 0.40 9.93 -9.54
C PRO A 307 -1.02 10.11 -10.11
N GLU A 308 -1.12 10.57 -11.36
CA GLU A 308 -2.40 10.74 -12.07
C GLU A 308 -3.18 9.43 -12.23
N ASN A 309 -2.48 8.29 -12.33
CA ASN A 309 -3.14 6.97 -12.42
C ASN A 309 -3.90 6.61 -11.14
N PHE A 310 -3.62 7.29 -10.04
CA PHE A 310 -4.29 7.11 -8.77
C PHE A 310 -5.15 8.31 -8.36
N SER A 311 -5.23 9.37 -9.18
CA SER A 311 -6.01 10.57 -8.88
C SER A 311 -7.51 10.29 -8.64
N GLN A 312 -8.08 9.28 -9.30
CA GLN A 312 -9.45 8.79 -9.02
C GLN A 312 -9.59 8.07 -7.67
N ASN A 313 -8.46 7.64 -7.09
CA ASN A 313 -8.33 7.01 -5.79
C ASN A 313 -7.79 7.96 -4.71
N GLN A 314 -7.67 9.27 -4.96
CA GLN A 314 -7.58 10.28 -3.88
C GLN A 314 -8.93 10.41 -3.17
N ARG A 315 -9.45 9.28 -2.72
CA ARG A 315 -10.52 9.23 -1.74
C ARG A 315 -9.83 9.61 -0.45
N ASN A 316 -10.06 10.84 0.04
CA ASN A 316 -9.84 11.12 1.45
C ASN A 316 -10.53 9.97 2.20
N ALA A 317 -9.78 9.12 2.89
CA ALA A 317 -10.27 8.01 3.68
C ALA A 317 -11.52 8.42 4.51
N LEU A 318 -11.43 9.64 5.07
CA LEU A 318 -12.50 10.33 5.80
C LEU A 318 -13.79 10.55 4.99
N LYS A 319 -13.69 10.89 3.70
CA LYS A 319 -14.83 11.15 2.82
C LYS A 319 -15.52 9.88 2.34
N THR A 320 -14.88 8.71 2.44
CA THR A 320 -15.42 7.43 1.93
C THR A 320 -15.77 6.43 3.02
N THR A 321 -15.47 6.73 4.28
CA THR A 321 -15.93 5.93 5.41
C THR A 321 -17.44 6.15 5.58
N PRO A 322 -18.25 5.09 5.75
CA PRO A 322 -19.67 5.26 6.05
C PRO A 322 -19.88 6.15 7.28
N PRO A 323 -20.81 7.13 7.27
CA PRO A 323 -20.97 8.08 8.37
C PRO A 323 -21.19 7.44 9.75
N GLU A 324 -21.88 6.30 9.81
CA GLU A 324 -22.10 5.55 11.05
C GLU A 324 -20.81 4.94 11.61
N VAL A 325 -19.96 4.40 10.72
CA VAL A 325 -18.65 3.87 11.10
C VAL A 325 -17.78 5.03 11.61
N MET A 326 -17.78 6.16 10.90
CA MET A 326 -17.03 7.36 11.27
C MET A 326 -17.47 7.91 12.64
N GLN A 327 -18.77 7.99 12.91
CA GLN A 327 -19.30 8.37 14.23
C GLN A 327 -18.72 7.46 15.32
N LYS A 328 -18.77 6.15 15.08
CA LYS A 328 -18.28 5.14 16.00
C LYS A 328 -16.78 5.31 16.30
N MET A 329 -15.98 5.62 15.27
CA MET A 329 -14.54 5.92 15.42
C MET A 329 -14.30 7.18 16.25
N ILE A 330 -15.01 8.27 15.95
CA ILE A 330 -14.89 9.55 16.65
C ILE A 330 -15.19 9.36 18.13
N VAL A 331 -16.33 8.74 18.45
CA VAL A 331 -16.73 8.53 19.85
C VAL A 331 -15.71 7.64 20.57
N TYR A 332 -15.23 6.57 19.95
CA TYR A 332 -14.25 5.68 20.57
C TYR A 332 -12.92 6.38 20.85
N HIS A 333 -12.39 7.17 19.91
CA HIS A 333 -11.15 7.91 20.12
C HIS A 333 -11.28 9.01 21.18
N MET A 334 -12.44 9.67 21.25
CA MET A 334 -12.72 10.58 22.35
C MET A 334 -12.78 9.86 23.70
N ILE A 335 -13.32 8.63 23.76
CA ILE A 335 -13.23 7.80 24.98
C ILE A 335 -11.77 7.53 25.37
N MET A 336 -10.89 7.23 24.40
CA MET A 336 -9.46 7.06 24.67
C MET A 336 -8.83 8.33 25.24
N PHE A 337 -9.19 9.49 24.66
CA PHE A 337 -8.79 10.80 25.15
C PHE A 337 -9.25 10.99 26.60
N TYR A 338 -10.54 10.81 26.89
CA TYR A 338 -11.10 10.99 28.24
C TYR A 338 -10.47 10.07 29.27
N PHE A 339 -10.28 8.78 28.96
CA PHE A 339 -9.62 7.87 29.91
C PHE A 339 -8.18 8.26 30.18
N SER A 340 -7.44 8.74 29.18
CA SER A 340 -6.07 9.23 29.36
C SER A 340 -6.01 10.43 30.30
N LEU A 341 -7.01 11.32 30.24
CA LEU A 341 -7.11 12.47 31.15
C LEU A 341 -7.55 12.07 32.56
N ILE A 342 -8.58 11.23 32.68
CA ILE A 342 -9.08 10.76 33.99
C ILE A 342 -7.99 9.95 34.71
N LYS A 343 -7.22 9.13 33.99
CA LYS A 343 -6.10 8.37 34.56
C LYS A 343 -5.02 9.29 35.13
N ASN A 344 -4.82 10.46 34.51
CA ASN A 344 -3.85 11.48 34.90
C ASN A 344 -4.54 12.72 35.49
N ALA A 345 -5.59 12.52 36.28
CA ALA A 345 -6.47 13.61 36.75
C ALA A 345 -5.72 14.75 37.45
N ALA A 346 -4.74 14.44 38.30
CA ALA A 346 -3.96 15.46 39.01
C ALA A 346 -3.20 16.39 38.06
N TRP A 347 -2.64 15.85 36.97
CA TRP A 347 -1.98 16.65 35.94
C TRP A 347 -3.01 17.44 35.13
N TYR A 348 -4.11 16.82 34.73
CA TYR A 348 -5.13 17.51 33.93
C TYR A 348 -5.84 18.63 34.68
N ILE A 349 -5.96 18.54 36.02
CA ILE A 349 -6.44 19.66 36.85
C ILE A 349 -5.53 20.89 36.68
N LYS A 350 -4.19 20.71 36.71
CA LYS A 350 -3.24 21.80 36.44
C LYS A 350 -3.43 22.39 35.04
N VAL A 351 -3.67 21.54 34.04
CA VAL A 351 -3.98 21.99 32.66
C VAL A 351 -5.25 22.83 32.63
N ARG A 352 -6.32 22.40 33.33
CA ARG A 352 -7.58 23.17 33.40
C ARG A 352 -7.37 24.53 34.05
N ASP A 353 -6.64 24.58 35.16
CA ASP A 353 -6.34 25.82 35.88
C ASP A 353 -5.53 26.77 34.98
N PHE A 354 -4.50 26.25 34.32
CA PHE A 354 -3.73 27.00 33.32
C PHE A 354 -4.62 27.54 32.20
N MET A 355 -5.53 26.73 31.65
CA MET A 355 -6.43 27.16 30.58
C MET A 355 -7.41 28.24 31.04
N ILE A 356 -7.84 28.22 32.30
CA ILE A 356 -8.66 29.29 32.90
C ILE A 356 -7.83 30.57 32.95
N SER A 357 -6.62 30.52 33.50
CA SER A 357 -5.71 31.67 33.57
C SER A 357 -5.40 32.23 32.17
N LEU A 358 -5.14 31.37 31.20
CA LEU A 358 -4.86 31.77 29.82
C LEU A 358 -6.07 32.47 29.19
N LYS A 359 -7.30 31.97 29.41
CA LYS A 359 -8.53 32.61 28.92
C LYS A 359 -8.83 33.94 29.61
N MET A 360 -8.46 34.08 30.89
CA MET A 360 -8.60 35.34 31.61
C MET A 360 -7.61 36.39 31.08
N SER A 361 -6.37 36.00 30.81
CA SER A 361 -5.33 36.91 30.31
C SER A 361 -5.47 37.22 28.82
N TYR A 362 -5.98 36.29 28.01
CA TYR A 362 -6.16 36.43 26.56
C TYR A 362 -7.56 36.01 26.10
N PRO A 363 -8.64 36.73 26.46
CA PRO A 363 -10.01 36.26 26.22
C PRO A 363 -10.38 36.01 24.76
N GLN A 364 -9.81 36.79 23.85
CA GLN A 364 -10.09 36.71 22.40
C GLN A 364 -9.03 35.92 21.62
N ASP A 365 -7.83 35.72 22.20
CA ASP A 365 -6.66 35.17 21.49
C ASP A 365 -6.02 33.95 22.18
N TYR A 366 -6.64 33.40 23.24
CA TYR A 366 -6.05 32.31 24.02
C TYR A 366 -5.64 31.09 23.17
N ALA A 367 -6.41 30.76 22.11
CA ALA A 367 -6.07 29.65 21.23
C ALA A 367 -4.78 29.93 20.45
N SER A 368 -4.67 31.12 19.84
CA SER A 368 -3.46 31.57 19.15
C SER A 368 -2.26 31.65 20.09
N LYS A 369 -2.46 32.11 21.33
CA LYS A 369 -1.42 32.16 22.36
C LYS A 369 -0.96 30.78 22.81
N LEU A 370 -1.89 29.83 22.97
CA LEU A 370 -1.57 28.43 23.25
C LEU A 370 -0.70 27.80 22.13
N PHE A 371 -0.96 28.15 20.88
CA PHE A 371 -0.13 27.74 19.74
C PHE A 371 1.25 28.39 19.75
N ALA A 372 1.34 29.70 20.02
CA ALA A 372 2.61 30.42 20.10
C ALA A 372 3.52 29.88 21.22
N PHE A 373 2.95 29.56 22.38
CA PHE A 373 3.70 28.91 23.47
C PHE A 373 4.23 27.53 23.07
N SER A 374 3.53 26.83 22.17
CA SER A 374 3.95 25.52 21.69
C SER A 374 5.07 25.58 20.63
N SER A 375 5.24 26.71 19.93
CA SER A 375 6.25 26.86 18.87
C SER A 375 7.58 27.44 19.36
N GLY A 376 7.64 27.96 20.58
CA GLY A 376 8.85 28.53 21.18
C GLY A 376 9.27 29.88 20.58
N ASP A 377 8.38 30.54 19.83
CA ASP A 377 8.66 31.79 19.11
C ASP A 377 8.62 33.06 19.99
N GLU A 378 8.29 32.95 21.29
CA GLU A 378 8.31 34.09 22.21
C GLU A 378 9.50 34.01 23.17
N CYS A 379 10.34 35.05 23.14
CA CYS A 379 11.29 35.36 24.20
C CYS A 379 10.62 36.38 25.13
N MET A 380 10.12 35.96 26.29
CA MET A 380 9.90 36.83 27.46
C MET A 380 9.56 36.00 28.70
N ASP A 381 10.00 36.53 29.84
CA ASP A 381 9.79 36.04 31.21
C ASP A 381 8.30 36.18 31.63
N ASP A 382 7.42 35.38 31.02
CA ASP A 382 5.98 35.34 31.34
C ASP A 382 5.66 34.18 32.28
N THR A 383 5.05 34.49 33.43
CA THR A 383 4.51 33.52 34.38
C THR A 383 3.61 32.46 33.74
N LEU A 384 2.82 32.82 32.72
CA LEU A 384 1.97 31.87 31.99
C LEU A 384 2.79 30.93 31.08
N TYR A 385 3.83 31.44 30.42
CA TYR A 385 4.71 30.63 29.60
C TYR A 385 5.53 29.65 30.44
N ASN A 386 6.03 30.10 31.60
CA ASN A 386 6.73 29.23 32.54
C ASN A 386 5.80 28.12 33.09
N SER A 387 4.56 28.47 33.43
CA SER A 387 3.53 27.50 33.86
C SER A 387 3.19 26.51 32.74
N PHE A 388 3.07 27.00 31.50
CA PHE A 388 2.88 26.16 30.32
C PHE A 388 4.02 25.15 30.16
N ASN A 389 5.27 25.63 30.19
CA ASN A 389 6.45 24.77 30.07
C ASN A 389 6.50 23.72 31.19
N GLU A 390 6.23 24.09 32.44
CA GLU A 390 6.22 23.13 33.55
C GLU A 390 5.17 22.02 33.34
N ILE A 391 3.94 22.40 32.97
CA ILE A 391 2.82 21.46 32.80
C ILE A 391 3.05 20.55 31.59
N PHE A 392 3.49 21.10 30.46
CA PHE A 392 3.58 20.37 29.21
C PHE A 392 4.93 19.65 29.00
N SER A 393 6.01 20.06 29.68
CA SER A 393 7.27 19.28 29.70
C SER A 393 7.10 17.94 30.42
N ALA A 394 6.17 17.86 31.37
CA ALA A 394 5.83 16.64 32.09
C ALA A 394 4.56 15.94 31.54
N ASN A 395 4.13 16.27 30.32
CA ASN A 395 2.90 15.75 29.71
C ASN A 395 2.89 14.20 29.69
N PRO A 396 2.08 13.56 30.56
CA PRO A 396 2.10 12.12 30.69
C PRO A 396 1.35 11.44 29.55
N VAL A 397 0.46 12.15 28.84
CA VAL A 397 -0.46 11.58 27.85
C VAL A 397 0.05 11.65 26.41
N GLY A 398 1.02 12.52 26.12
CA GLY A 398 1.64 12.69 24.78
C GLY A 398 0.83 13.53 23.78
N LEU A 399 -0.29 14.10 24.21
CA LEU A 399 -1.20 14.89 23.37
C LEU A 399 -0.76 16.35 23.25
N PHE A 400 -1.09 16.99 22.12
CA PHE A 400 -0.68 18.38 21.90
C PHE A 400 -1.46 19.38 22.74
N PRO A 401 -0.84 20.50 23.13
CA PRO A 401 -1.48 21.55 23.93
C PRO A 401 -2.81 22.05 23.36
N TRP A 402 -2.91 22.23 22.04
CA TRP A 402 -4.13 22.72 21.39
C TRP A 402 -5.37 21.82 21.64
N MET A 403 -5.17 20.53 21.91
CA MET A 403 -6.26 19.59 22.21
C MET A 403 -6.96 19.92 23.53
N PHE A 404 -6.37 20.78 24.36
CA PHE A 404 -6.91 21.25 25.65
C PHE A 404 -7.52 22.65 25.58
N SER A 405 -7.55 23.28 24.40
CA SER A 405 -8.13 24.62 24.19
C SER A 405 -9.63 24.71 24.51
N GLY A 406 -10.34 23.58 24.51
CA GLY A 406 -11.80 23.49 24.59
C GLY A 406 -12.49 23.38 23.22
N LEU A 407 -11.72 23.25 22.14
CA LEU A 407 -12.23 22.98 20.80
C LEU A 407 -12.77 21.55 20.62
N LEU A 408 -12.21 20.57 21.34
CA LEU A 408 -12.74 19.21 21.39
C LEU A 408 -13.89 19.12 22.41
N PRO A 409 -14.93 18.30 22.17
CA PRO A 409 -16.06 18.18 23.08
C PRO A 409 -15.65 17.53 24.41
N GLU A 410 -16.16 18.04 25.53
CA GLU A 410 -16.17 17.30 26.80
C GLU A 410 -17.15 16.11 26.72
N PRO A 411 -17.06 15.09 27.61
CA PRO A 411 -17.87 13.88 27.50
C PRO A 411 -19.38 14.12 27.38
N MET A 412 -19.92 15.06 28.16
CA MET A 412 -21.34 15.41 28.10
C MET A 412 -21.70 16.09 26.77
N GLU A 413 -20.83 16.95 26.25
CA GLU A 413 -21.05 17.63 24.97
C GLU A 413 -21.01 16.65 23.80
N LEU A 414 -20.10 15.68 23.83
CA LEU A 414 -20.04 14.60 22.86
C LEU A 414 -21.28 13.70 22.94
N MET A 415 -21.73 13.41 24.17
CA MET A 415 -22.94 12.64 24.42
C MET A 415 -24.17 13.34 23.83
N THR A 416 -24.35 14.62 24.12
CA THR A 416 -25.43 15.43 23.54
C THR A 416 -25.29 15.50 22.02
N HIS A 417 -24.10 15.80 21.50
CA HIS A 417 -23.84 15.94 20.07
C HIS A 417 -24.28 14.70 19.28
N TYR A 418 -24.03 13.48 19.76
CA TYR A 418 -24.38 12.27 19.02
C TYR A 418 -25.67 11.58 19.46
N PHE A 419 -26.11 11.75 20.71
CA PHE A 419 -27.13 10.90 21.32
C PHE A 419 -28.33 11.66 21.92
N SER A 420 -28.36 13.01 21.89
CA SER A 420 -29.58 13.77 22.27
C SER A 420 -30.59 13.78 21.12
N ASN A 421 -31.78 13.19 21.31
CA ASN A 421 -32.94 13.08 20.38
C ASN A 421 -33.09 11.88 19.43
N LYS A 422 -34.37 11.46 19.26
CA LYS A 422 -34.82 10.32 18.43
C LYS A 422 -34.70 10.53 16.90
N LYS A 423 -34.48 11.76 16.42
CA LYS A 423 -34.29 12.07 14.99
C LYS A 423 -32.87 11.74 14.47
N ASN A 424 -31.98 11.23 15.33
CA ASN A 424 -30.54 11.02 15.10
C ASN A 424 -30.13 9.82 14.24
N LYS A 425 -31.03 9.23 13.43
CA LYS A 425 -30.68 8.09 12.56
C LYS A 425 -30.47 8.45 11.10
N ASP A 426 -30.67 9.72 10.73
CA ASP A 426 -30.41 10.17 9.35
C ASP A 426 -28.91 10.25 9.08
N ILE A 427 -28.46 9.58 8.03
CA ILE A 427 -27.06 9.44 7.63
C ILE A 427 -26.46 10.82 7.29
N GLU A 428 -27.23 11.72 6.67
CA GLU A 428 -26.76 13.08 6.34
C GLU A 428 -26.49 13.91 7.60
N HIS A 429 -27.34 13.72 8.62
CA HIS A 429 -27.18 14.39 9.89
C HIS A 429 -25.95 13.89 10.67
N ILE A 430 -25.71 12.58 10.65
CA ILE A 430 -24.52 11.96 11.24
C ILE A 430 -23.25 12.46 10.53
N ASP A 431 -23.25 12.51 9.20
CA ASP A 431 -22.11 13.01 8.42
C ASP A 431 -21.78 14.48 8.75
N LYS A 432 -22.81 15.34 8.88
CA LYS A 432 -22.62 16.73 9.31
C LYS A 432 -22.00 16.83 10.71
N LYS A 433 -22.48 16.00 11.65
CA LYS A 433 -21.96 15.94 13.04
C LYS A 433 -20.51 15.43 13.09
N ASN A 434 -20.14 14.48 12.23
CA ASN A 434 -18.77 13.98 12.12
C ASN A 434 -17.79 15.03 11.61
N LYS A 435 -18.26 15.92 10.73
CA LYS A 435 -17.42 16.94 10.10
C LYS A 435 -17.24 18.20 10.92
N SER A 436 -18.13 18.52 11.86
CA SER A 436 -18.12 19.85 12.47
C SER A 436 -18.50 19.83 13.94
N PHE A 437 -17.63 20.43 14.75
CA PHE A 437 -17.89 20.81 16.14
C PHE A 437 -17.10 22.09 16.45
N ARG A 438 -17.73 23.14 17.02
CA ARG A 438 -17.07 24.39 17.47
C ARG A 438 -15.95 24.91 16.54
N ASN A 439 -16.22 24.94 15.23
CA ASN A 439 -15.33 25.42 14.16
C ASN A 439 -14.12 24.54 13.81
N ILE A 440 -14.04 23.30 14.31
CA ILE A 440 -13.04 22.31 13.87
C ILE A 440 -13.65 21.22 13.00
N ASP A 441 -12.83 20.64 12.13
CA ASP A 441 -13.12 19.35 11.52
C ASP A 441 -12.95 18.25 12.59
N LEU A 442 -14.09 17.82 13.17
CA LEU A 442 -14.09 16.90 14.31
C LEU A 442 -13.43 15.57 13.93
N ALA A 443 -13.81 14.98 12.79
CA ALA A 443 -13.22 13.74 12.31
C ALA A 443 -11.70 13.86 12.12
N ALA A 444 -11.24 14.89 11.42
CA ALA A 444 -9.81 15.09 11.19
C ALA A 444 -9.02 15.29 12.50
N SER A 445 -9.62 16.00 13.46
CA SER A 445 -8.99 16.34 14.76
C SER A 445 -8.97 15.17 15.73
N VAL A 446 -10.01 14.33 15.75
CA VAL A 446 -10.16 13.21 16.69
C VAL A 446 -9.43 11.96 16.21
N LEU A 447 -9.37 11.72 14.91
CA LEU A 447 -8.74 10.52 14.36
C LEU A 447 -7.22 10.47 14.52
N ILE A 448 -6.60 11.60 14.83
CA ILE A 448 -5.17 11.67 15.13
C ILE A 448 -4.84 11.36 16.59
N ILE A 449 -5.82 11.38 17.51
CA ILE A 449 -5.60 11.18 18.95
C ILE A 449 -4.80 9.90 19.24
N PRO A 450 -5.15 8.71 18.70
CA PRO A 450 -4.41 7.48 19.03
C PRO A 450 -2.94 7.52 18.62
N LYS A 451 -2.56 8.30 17.59
CA LYS A 451 -1.17 8.43 17.16
C LYS A 451 -0.27 9.09 18.20
N PHE A 452 -0.86 9.96 19.02
CA PHE A 452 -0.14 10.80 19.97
C PHE A 452 -0.28 10.30 21.41
N LEU A 453 -1.18 9.35 21.65
CA LEU A 453 -1.31 8.71 22.95
C LEU A 453 -0.12 7.76 23.21
N ASN A 454 0.75 8.12 24.15
CA ASN A 454 1.98 7.38 24.48
C ASN A 454 1.73 5.87 24.69
N ASN A 455 2.43 5.03 23.93
CA ASN A 455 2.49 3.57 24.10
C ASN A 455 1.14 2.81 24.13
N LEU A 456 0.08 3.38 23.57
CA LEU A 456 -1.27 2.76 23.54
C LEU A 456 -1.48 1.73 22.44
N ASP A 457 -0.40 1.16 21.91
CA ASP A 457 -0.35 0.02 20.98
C ASP A 457 -1.03 -1.27 21.51
N ARG A 458 -1.63 -1.23 22.70
CA ARG A 458 -2.13 -2.42 23.42
C ARG A 458 -3.50 -2.27 24.07
N ALA A 459 -4.20 -1.14 23.93
CA ALA A 459 -5.62 -1.15 24.28
C ALA A 459 -6.33 -2.17 23.36
N LYS A 460 -7.16 -3.06 23.93
CA LYS A 460 -7.96 -4.01 23.14
C LYS A 460 -8.64 -3.23 22.00
N GLY A 461 -8.23 -3.51 20.77
CA GLY A 461 -8.72 -2.79 19.60
C GLY A 461 -7.77 -1.76 18.98
N ILE A 462 -6.45 -1.92 19.07
CA ILE A 462 -5.52 -1.32 18.08
C ILE A 462 -4.62 -2.42 17.52
N ASN A 463 -4.68 -2.58 16.19
CA ASN A 463 -3.90 -3.51 15.40
C ASN A 463 -2.38 -3.25 15.53
N PRO A 464 -1.53 -4.22 15.15
CA PRO A 464 -0.08 -4.04 15.12
C PRO A 464 0.39 -2.70 14.51
N SER A 465 1.28 -2.01 15.23
CA SER A 465 1.85 -0.73 14.78
C SER A 465 2.79 -0.88 13.60
N ILE A 466 2.81 0.18 12.77
CA ILE A 466 3.90 0.42 11.85
C ILE A 466 4.45 1.84 12.01
N MET A 467 5.77 1.96 12.04
CA MET A 467 6.47 3.24 11.99
C MET A 467 7.32 3.32 10.73
N VAL A 468 7.54 4.54 10.26
CA VAL A 468 8.36 4.80 9.08
C VAL A 468 9.42 5.83 9.43
N LYS A 469 10.68 5.48 9.16
CA LYS A 469 11.79 6.41 9.10
C LYS A 469 12.03 6.78 7.64
N LEU A 470 11.69 8.01 7.28
CA LEU A 470 11.97 8.55 5.95
C LEU A 470 13.49 8.68 5.74
N PRO A 471 13.95 8.68 4.47
CA PRO A 471 15.35 8.96 4.15
C PRO A 471 15.81 10.27 4.80
N SER A 472 17.09 10.35 5.15
CA SER A 472 17.73 11.56 5.69
C SER A 472 19.18 11.63 5.22
N ASN A 473 19.91 12.70 5.58
CA ASN A 473 21.35 12.82 5.28
C ASN A 473 22.17 11.61 5.80
N ASN A 474 21.67 10.90 6.82
CA ASN A 474 22.34 9.74 7.44
C ASN A 474 21.68 8.40 7.09
N SER A 475 20.57 8.39 6.32
CA SER A 475 19.83 7.19 5.95
C SER A 475 19.40 7.28 4.49
N GLU A 476 20.09 6.54 3.61
CA GLU A 476 19.89 6.65 2.16
C GLU A 476 18.50 6.18 1.70
N SER A 477 17.81 5.34 2.48
CA SER A 477 16.51 4.76 2.14
C SER A 477 15.47 4.87 3.26
N CYS A 478 14.20 4.70 2.89
CA CYS A 478 13.10 4.53 3.82
C CYS A 478 13.23 3.21 4.61
N ILE A 479 12.91 3.24 5.91
CA ILE A 479 12.91 2.05 6.78
C ILE A 479 11.56 1.96 7.49
N PHE A 480 10.89 0.83 7.37
CA PHE A 480 9.66 0.51 8.07
C PHE A 480 9.98 -0.31 9.32
N TYR A 481 9.22 -0.10 10.39
CA TYR A 481 9.36 -0.83 11.65
C TYR A 481 8.00 -1.38 12.05
N THR A 482 7.94 -2.67 12.37
CA THR A 482 6.75 -3.33 12.91
C THR A 482 7.09 -3.95 14.26
N ALA A 483 6.08 -4.30 15.06
CA ALA A 483 6.32 -5.07 16.28
C ALA A 483 7.03 -6.41 15.99
N THR A 484 7.94 -6.81 16.88
CA THR A 484 8.68 -8.07 16.74
C THR A 484 7.73 -9.27 16.75
N GLY A 485 7.93 -10.22 15.83
CA GLY A 485 7.12 -11.43 15.71
C GLY A 485 5.95 -11.34 14.72
N ILE A 486 5.72 -10.17 14.12
CA ILE A 486 4.72 -10.01 13.06
C ILE A 486 5.18 -10.74 11.78
N PRO A 487 4.31 -11.51 11.10
CA PRO A 487 4.61 -12.11 9.80
C PRO A 487 5.02 -11.08 8.76
N LYS A 488 5.88 -11.46 7.82
CA LYS A 488 6.42 -10.57 6.79
C LYS A 488 5.31 -9.96 5.93
N GLU A 489 4.33 -10.77 5.59
CA GLU A 489 3.16 -10.42 4.79
C GLU A 489 2.34 -9.34 5.49
N GLU A 490 2.11 -9.51 6.78
CA GLU A 490 1.38 -8.55 7.62
C GLU A 490 2.14 -7.23 7.75
N GLY A 491 3.47 -7.27 7.94
CA GLY A 491 4.28 -6.06 7.96
C GLY A 491 4.20 -5.26 6.66
N LEU A 492 4.20 -5.94 5.51
CA LEU A 492 4.03 -5.29 4.20
C LEU A 492 2.61 -4.76 3.99
N TYR A 493 1.59 -5.47 4.49
CA TYR A 493 0.21 -5.00 4.47
C TYR A 493 0.06 -3.69 5.23
N LEU A 494 0.61 -3.60 6.44
CA LEU A 494 0.59 -2.38 7.24
C LEU A 494 1.33 -1.23 6.54
N ALA A 495 2.46 -1.51 5.87
CA ALA A 495 3.22 -0.53 5.08
C ALA A 495 2.46 -0.03 3.84
N GLU A 496 1.72 -0.94 3.19
CA GLU A 496 0.84 -0.63 2.07
C GLU A 496 -0.26 0.34 2.53
N LEU A 497 -0.95 0.00 3.63
CA LEU A 497 -2.00 0.84 4.20
C LEU A 497 -1.45 2.21 4.64
N PHE A 498 -0.26 2.25 5.25
CA PHE A 498 0.37 3.50 5.69
C PHE A 498 0.64 4.42 4.51
N SER A 499 1.29 3.90 3.47
CA SER A 499 1.66 4.68 2.28
C SER A 499 0.45 5.17 1.48
N LYS A 500 -0.67 4.46 1.56
CA LYS A 500 -1.95 4.85 0.94
C LYS A 500 -2.78 5.81 1.81
N GLY A 501 -2.33 6.14 3.03
CA GLY A 501 -3.10 6.95 3.98
C GLY A 501 -4.34 6.23 4.55
N LEU A 502 -4.41 4.91 4.42
CA LEU A 502 -5.55 4.08 4.83
C LEU A 502 -5.33 3.37 6.16
N TYR A 503 -4.10 3.39 6.70
CA TYR A 503 -3.71 2.66 7.91
C TYR A 503 -4.59 2.95 9.11
N ILE A 504 -4.85 4.23 9.40
CA ILE A 504 -5.69 4.64 10.53
C ILE A 504 -7.10 4.10 10.34
N GLN A 505 -7.73 4.36 9.18
CA GLN A 505 -9.09 3.93 8.88
C GLN A 505 -9.23 2.41 8.99
N ARG A 506 -8.38 1.65 8.30
CA ARG A 506 -8.45 0.18 8.26
C ARG A 506 -8.19 -0.45 9.61
N ASN A 507 -7.17 0.02 10.33
CA ASN A 507 -6.92 -0.47 11.68
C ASN A 507 -8.09 -0.21 12.59
N ILE A 508 -8.75 0.95 12.49
CA ILE A 508 -9.90 1.24 13.33
C ILE A 508 -11.13 0.45 12.85
N GLU A 509 -11.38 0.30 11.55
CA GLU A 509 -12.47 -0.53 11.03
C GLU A 509 -12.35 -1.99 11.50
N GLU A 510 -11.15 -2.55 11.45
CA GLU A 510 -10.87 -3.94 11.81
C GLU A 510 -10.84 -4.14 13.33
N SER A 511 -10.48 -3.11 14.10
CA SER A 511 -10.32 -3.21 15.54
C SER A 511 -11.58 -2.84 16.34
N LEU A 512 -12.50 -2.09 15.73
CA LEU A 512 -13.70 -1.57 16.39
C LEU A 512 -14.85 -2.59 16.31
N THR A 513 -14.67 -3.74 16.98
CA THR A 513 -15.67 -4.82 17.04
C THR A 513 -16.86 -4.50 17.96
N MET A 514 -16.69 -3.55 18.88
CA MET A 514 -17.68 -3.17 19.89
C MET A 514 -18.90 -2.52 19.23
N GLU A 515 -20.14 -2.80 19.62
CA GLU A 515 -21.30 -2.14 18.98
C GLU A 515 -21.41 -0.65 19.36
N LEU A 516 -22.04 0.20 18.52
CA LEU A 516 -22.23 1.63 18.84
C LEU A 516 -22.94 1.84 20.18
N ARG A 517 -23.92 0.98 20.50
CA ARG A 517 -24.64 0.99 21.78
C ARG A 517 -23.72 0.72 22.97
N GLU A 518 -22.76 -0.19 22.81
CA GLU A 518 -21.80 -0.50 23.88
C GLU A 518 -20.80 0.63 24.12
N ILE A 519 -20.50 1.40 23.08
CA ILE A 519 -19.67 2.62 23.10
C ILE A 519 -20.46 3.77 23.76
N GLU A 520 -21.73 3.96 23.40
CA GLU A 520 -22.65 4.90 24.05
C GLU A 520 -22.75 4.62 25.56
N ASP A 521 -22.98 3.36 25.92
CA ASP A 521 -23.02 2.89 27.31
C ASP A 521 -21.73 3.21 28.08
N LEU A 522 -20.58 3.10 27.41
CA LEU A 522 -19.29 3.41 28.00
C LEU A 522 -19.12 4.92 28.18
N LEU A 523 -19.50 5.72 27.18
CA LEU A 523 -19.47 7.18 27.24
C LEU A 523 -20.39 7.72 28.35
N LEU A 524 -21.58 7.14 28.55
CA LEU A 524 -22.49 7.48 29.65
C LEU A 524 -21.81 7.31 31.03
N GLY A 525 -21.10 6.20 31.22
CA GLY A 525 -20.32 5.97 32.43
C GLY A 525 -19.18 6.98 32.58
N ILE A 526 -18.51 7.33 31.49
CA ILE A 526 -17.43 8.33 31.46
C ILE A 526 -17.95 9.73 31.80
N CYS A 527 -19.13 10.13 31.33
CA CYS A 527 -19.72 11.43 31.68
C CYS A 527 -19.82 11.61 33.21
N LEU A 528 -20.27 10.58 33.92
CA LEU A 528 -20.36 10.62 35.38
C LEU A 528 -18.98 10.60 36.05
N LEU A 529 -18.05 9.77 35.55
CA LEU A 529 -16.68 9.73 36.08
C LEU A 529 -15.93 11.05 35.86
N TRP A 530 -16.10 11.68 34.71
CA TRP A 530 -15.53 12.98 34.39
C TRP A 530 -16.03 14.05 35.35
N HIS A 531 -17.34 14.11 35.59
CA HIS A 531 -17.93 15.04 36.55
C HIS A 531 -17.36 14.82 37.95
N GLU A 532 -17.29 13.57 38.42
CA GLU A 532 -16.73 13.26 39.74
C GLU A 532 -15.22 13.57 39.85
N SER A 533 -14.49 13.49 38.75
CA SER A 533 -13.03 13.71 38.73
C SER A 533 -12.65 15.19 38.64
N PHE A 534 -13.45 16.02 37.96
CA PHE A 534 -13.05 17.38 37.59
C PHE A 534 -14.04 18.49 37.97
N VAL A 535 -15.29 18.15 38.35
CA VAL A 535 -16.30 19.14 38.75
C VAL A 535 -16.63 18.99 40.23
N GLY A 536 -16.98 17.78 40.66
CA GLY A 536 -17.30 17.47 42.04
C GLY A 536 -18.20 16.25 42.20
N LYS A 537 -18.33 15.78 43.45
CA LYS A 537 -19.24 14.67 43.79
C LYS A 537 -20.69 15.09 43.55
N ILE A 538 -21.46 14.21 42.92
CA ILE A 538 -22.89 14.40 42.62
C ILE A 538 -23.65 13.10 42.93
N SER A 539 -24.90 13.21 43.38
CA SER A 539 -25.75 12.03 43.55
C SER A 539 -26.21 11.49 42.20
N LEU A 540 -26.46 10.17 42.12
CA LEU A 540 -26.95 9.53 40.89
C LEU A 540 -28.25 10.19 40.40
N SER A 541 -29.20 10.41 41.30
CA SER A 541 -30.47 11.10 41.02
C SER A 541 -30.28 12.46 40.36
N LYS A 542 -29.39 13.30 40.90
CA LYS A 542 -29.10 14.63 40.36
C LYS A 542 -28.43 14.54 39.00
N PHE A 543 -27.53 13.57 38.79
CA PHE A 543 -26.88 13.39 37.50
C PHE A 543 -27.82 12.84 36.42
N VAL A 544 -28.77 11.98 36.80
CA VAL A 544 -29.86 11.54 35.90
C VAL A 544 -30.68 12.75 35.43
N ASN A 545 -31.02 13.67 36.35
CA ASN A 545 -31.71 14.90 35.96
C ASN A 545 -30.90 15.75 34.96
N ILE A 546 -29.57 15.82 35.12
CA ILE A 546 -28.69 16.51 34.16
C ILE A 546 -28.71 15.81 32.79
N LEU A 547 -28.67 14.47 32.75
CA LEU A 547 -28.77 13.72 31.48
C LEU A 547 -30.10 13.99 30.77
N GLN A 548 -31.20 13.99 31.52
CA GLN A 548 -32.54 14.29 30.99
C GLN A 548 -32.67 15.73 30.50
N GLN A 549 -32.09 16.71 31.22
CA GLN A 549 -32.02 18.12 30.78
C GLN A 549 -31.24 18.29 29.46
N ASN A 550 -30.30 17.38 29.17
CA ASN A 550 -29.54 17.34 27.92
C ASN A 550 -30.22 16.48 26.84
N GLU A 551 -31.49 16.12 27.01
CA GLU A 551 -32.29 15.30 26.07
C GLU A 551 -31.66 13.93 25.74
N ILE A 552 -30.85 13.41 26.66
CA ILE A 552 -30.30 12.04 26.58
C ILE A 552 -31.40 11.08 27.06
N ASN A 553 -31.49 9.90 26.44
CA ASN A 553 -32.51 8.90 26.71
C ASN A 553 -32.75 8.68 28.22
N ASP A 554 -33.99 8.35 28.58
CA ASP A 554 -34.36 8.10 29.98
C ASP A 554 -33.59 6.88 30.52
N ILE A 555 -32.80 7.11 31.57
CA ILE A 555 -31.86 6.13 32.14
C ILE A 555 -32.11 6.04 33.64
N SER A 556 -32.39 4.82 34.11
CA SER A 556 -32.53 4.57 35.55
C SER A 556 -31.20 4.75 36.29
N GLU A 557 -31.25 5.12 37.58
CA GLU A 557 -30.06 5.20 38.43
C GLU A 557 -29.28 3.89 38.48
N ARG A 558 -29.99 2.74 38.46
CA ARG A 558 -29.38 1.40 38.43
C ARG A 558 -28.57 1.20 37.16
N THR A 559 -29.10 1.61 36.01
CA THR A 559 -28.41 1.53 34.72
C THR A 559 -27.19 2.45 34.71
N LEU A 560 -27.34 3.71 35.16
CA LEU A 560 -26.23 4.67 35.23
C LEU A 560 -25.09 4.17 36.12
N LYS A 561 -25.42 3.58 37.28
CA LYS A 561 -24.44 2.95 38.17
C LYS A 561 -23.68 1.82 37.47
N ALA A 562 -24.40 0.92 36.78
CA ALA A 562 -23.75 -0.17 36.03
C ALA A 562 -22.83 0.35 34.91
N ARG A 563 -23.22 1.43 34.21
CA ARG A 563 -22.37 2.06 33.18
C ARG A 563 -21.13 2.70 33.76
N LYS A 564 -21.27 3.39 34.90
CA LYS A 564 -20.13 3.94 35.67
C LYS A 564 -19.17 2.84 36.10
N ASP A 565 -19.68 1.73 36.63
CA ASP A 565 -18.85 0.60 37.08
C ASP A 565 -18.10 -0.04 35.90
N LYS A 566 -18.75 -0.16 34.73
CA LYS A 566 -18.11 -0.57 33.47
C LYS A 566 -16.98 0.40 33.09
N ALA A 567 -17.22 1.72 33.12
CA ALA A 567 -16.22 2.71 32.79
C ALA A 567 -15.04 2.71 33.78
N LYS A 568 -15.29 2.51 35.08
CA LYS A 568 -14.23 2.33 36.10
C LYS A 568 -13.38 1.11 35.82
N TYR A 569 -14.01 -0.02 35.50
CA TYR A 569 -13.29 -1.23 35.13
C TYR A 569 -12.38 -1.00 33.93
N TRP A 570 -12.87 -0.32 32.89
CA TRP A 570 -12.06 0.05 31.72
C TRP A 570 -10.90 0.99 32.09
N LEU A 571 -11.15 2.01 32.91
CA LEU A 571 -10.13 2.94 33.39
C LEU A 571 -9.04 2.25 34.24
N MET A 572 -9.41 1.25 35.05
CA MET A 572 -8.44 0.45 35.81
C MET A 572 -7.46 -0.28 34.89
N GLN A 573 -7.98 -0.83 33.78
CA GLN A 573 -7.19 -1.50 32.75
C GLN A 573 -6.48 -0.52 31.80
N TRP A 574 -6.82 0.77 31.84
CA TRP A 574 -6.19 1.79 31.00
C TRP A 574 -4.72 1.94 31.39
N PRO A 575 -3.78 1.90 30.43
CA PRO A 575 -2.36 1.91 30.73
C PRO A 575 -1.96 3.22 31.41
N SER A 576 -1.08 3.12 32.39
CA SER A 576 -0.37 4.28 32.93
C SER A 576 0.60 4.76 31.85
N GLN A 577 0.31 5.90 31.25
CA GLN A 577 1.15 6.50 30.23
C GLN A 577 2.38 7.11 30.92
N LEU A 578 3.58 6.77 30.43
CA LEU A 578 4.82 7.38 30.89
C LEU A 578 5.12 8.60 29.99
N PRO A 579 5.72 9.67 30.52
CA PRO A 579 6.21 10.77 29.70
C PRO A 579 7.21 10.25 28.67
N LEU A 580 7.24 10.90 27.49
CA LEU A 580 8.28 10.68 26.49
C LEU A 580 9.61 11.19 27.08
N ILE A 581 10.31 10.34 27.83
CA ILE A 581 11.71 10.58 28.18
C ILE A 581 12.55 9.87 27.12
N SER A 582 13.09 10.67 26.21
CA SER A 582 14.51 10.66 25.85
C SER A 582 14.88 12.02 25.28
#